data_AF-A0A529XKE1-F1
#
_entry.id   AF-A0A529XKE1-F1
#
_cell.length_a   1.000
_cell.length_b   1.000
_cell.length_c   1.000
_cell.angle_alpha   90.00
_cell.angle_beta   90.00
_cell.angle_gamma   90.00
#
_symmetry.space_group_name_H-M   'P 1'
#
loop_
_entity.id
_entity.type
_entity.pdbx_description
1 polymer ?
#
loop_
_entity_poly.entity_id
_entity_poly.type
_entity_poly.pdbx_seq_one_letter_code
_entity_poly.pdbx_strand_id
1 'polypeptide(L)'
;IEYERVADYWGNDLPVNRGQNNFGRIRIEFYQDRTAGFEAFKKGEILYREEFTSRVWATAYAFPAFTAGKVIKHEFPAETTPSMQATAVNQRREQFKDPRVRQAIALCFDFEWTRRNFFYGSYERSQSCFEKSDFRATGMPSPQELALLEPLRDQLPPEIFGEAVTQPPSDGSGRDRKQLSAALK
;
A
#
# COMPACT_ATOMS: atom_id res chain seq x y z
N ILE A 1 9.44 -15.29 -21.52
CA ILE A 1 10.52 -16.06 -20.87
C ILE A 1 9.91 -17.36 -20.36
N GLU A 2 10.61 -18.48 -20.51
CA GLU A 2 10.14 -19.79 -20.02
C GLU A 2 11.23 -20.43 -19.17
N TYR A 3 10.86 -20.91 -18.00
CA TYR A 3 11.72 -21.67 -17.09
C TYR A 3 11.21 -23.11 -17.01
N GLU A 4 12.13 -24.06 -17.06
CA GLU A 4 11.86 -25.48 -16.88
C GLU A 4 12.51 -25.97 -15.60
N ARG A 5 11.81 -26.84 -14.88
CA ARG A 5 12.33 -27.39 -13.62
C ARG A 5 13.48 -28.36 -13.91
N VAL A 6 14.63 -28.10 -13.29
CA VAL A 6 15.78 -29.01 -13.32
C VAL A 6 15.45 -30.25 -12.48
N ALA A 7 15.45 -31.42 -13.11
CA ALA A 7 15.01 -32.67 -12.48
C ALA A 7 15.92 -33.12 -11.31
N ASP A 8 17.21 -32.85 -11.42
CA ASP A 8 18.27 -33.19 -10.47
C ASP A 8 18.73 -31.97 -9.65
N TYR A 9 17.82 -31.01 -9.39
CA TYR A 9 18.13 -29.86 -8.56
C TYR A 9 18.62 -30.30 -7.17
N TRP A 10 19.86 -29.96 -6.86
CA TRP A 10 20.57 -30.36 -5.63
C TRP A 10 19.80 -30.09 -4.32
N GLY A 11 18.95 -29.05 -4.32
CA GLY A 11 18.20 -28.64 -3.15
C GLY A 11 16.83 -29.30 -2.99
N ASN A 12 16.41 -30.19 -3.89
CA ASN A 12 15.02 -30.66 -3.97
C ASN A 12 14.50 -31.29 -2.66
N ASP A 13 15.36 -32.03 -1.95
CA ASP A 13 14.99 -32.72 -0.71
C ASP A 13 15.26 -31.92 0.57
N LEU A 14 15.88 -30.73 0.45
CA LEU A 14 16.15 -29.88 1.60
C LEU A 14 14.84 -29.42 2.25
N PRO A 15 14.74 -29.42 3.59
CA PRO A 15 13.52 -29.02 4.29
C PRO A 15 12.96 -27.66 3.84
N VAL A 16 13.85 -26.70 3.53
CA VAL A 16 13.48 -25.34 3.07
C VAL A 16 12.79 -25.31 1.71
N ASN A 17 12.98 -26.33 0.86
CA ASN A 17 12.42 -26.40 -0.50
C ASN A 17 11.18 -27.31 -0.59
N ARG A 18 10.82 -28.03 0.49
CA ARG A 18 9.64 -28.90 0.49
C ARG A 18 8.38 -28.07 0.27
N GLY A 19 7.55 -28.49 -0.70
CA GLY A 19 6.32 -27.80 -1.08
C GLY A 19 6.51 -26.62 -2.03
N GLN A 20 7.75 -26.31 -2.44
CA GLN A 20 8.06 -25.32 -3.46
C GLN A 20 8.34 -25.97 -4.82
N ASN A 21 8.49 -25.17 -5.89
CA ASN A 21 8.90 -25.63 -7.23
C ASN A 21 8.01 -26.75 -7.82
N ASN A 22 6.70 -26.65 -7.58
CA ASN A 22 5.74 -27.70 -7.93
C ASN A 22 5.46 -27.80 -9.45
N PHE A 23 5.57 -26.70 -10.18
CA PHE A 23 5.33 -26.67 -11.63
C PHE A 23 6.55 -27.16 -12.40
N GLY A 24 6.35 -28.02 -13.40
CA GLY A 24 7.42 -28.44 -14.31
C GLY A 24 7.91 -27.32 -15.23
N ARG A 25 7.06 -26.33 -15.48
CA ARG A 25 7.34 -25.19 -16.34
C ARG A 25 6.62 -23.94 -15.86
N ILE A 26 7.32 -22.82 -15.88
CA ILE A 26 6.75 -21.49 -15.61
C ILE A 26 7.01 -20.62 -16.83
N ARG A 27 5.95 -20.14 -17.47
CA ARG A 27 6.02 -19.17 -18.56
C ARG A 27 5.67 -17.79 -18.03
N ILE A 28 6.55 -16.83 -18.31
CA ILE A 28 6.38 -15.41 -17.99
C ILE A 28 6.23 -14.66 -19.30
N GLU A 29 5.03 -14.13 -19.53
CA GLU A 29 4.70 -13.33 -20.69
C GLU A 29 4.68 -11.85 -20.30
N PHE A 30 5.26 -11.01 -21.17
CA PHE A 30 5.35 -9.57 -20.95
C PHE A 30 4.37 -8.88 -21.89
N TYR A 31 3.50 -8.06 -21.30
CA TYR A 31 2.55 -7.22 -22.03
C TYR A 31 2.93 -5.76 -21.86
N GLN A 32 2.75 -4.96 -22.91
CA GLN A 32 3.06 -3.53 -22.87
C GLN A 32 2.18 -2.76 -21.88
N ASP A 33 0.94 -3.21 -21.70
CA ASP A 33 0.00 -2.63 -20.76
C ASP A 33 -0.81 -3.70 -20.01
N ARG A 34 -1.43 -3.28 -18.91
CA ARG A 34 -2.21 -4.15 -18.01
C ARG A 34 -3.54 -4.63 -18.63
N THR A 35 -4.07 -3.92 -19.61
CA THR A 35 -5.32 -4.24 -20.30
C THR A 35 -5.11 -5.43 -21.23
N ALA A 36 -4.05 -5.42 -22.05
CA ALA A 36 -3.69 -6.53 -22.92
C ALA A 36 -3.48 -7.82 -22.11
N GLY A 37 -2.72 -7.74 -21.01
CA GLY A 37 -2.56 -8.87 -20.09
C GLY A 37 -3.86 -9.32 -19.40
N PHE A 38 -4.85 -8.43 -19.26
CA PHE A 38 -6.16 -8.79 -18.67
C PHE A 38 -7.01 -9.56 -19.68
N GLU A 39 -6.99 -9.14 -20.94
CA GLU A 39 -7.69 -9.87 -22.01
C GLU A 39 -7.06 -11.24 -22.26
N ALA A 40 -5.73 -11.37 -22.20
CA ALA A 40 -5.05 -12.67 -22.26
C ALA A 40 -5.44 -13.59 -21.08
N PHE A 41 -5.51 -13.03 -19.87
CA PHE A 41 -6.02 -13.76 -18.69
C PHE A 41 -7.46 -14.23 -18.86
N LYS A 42 -8.36 -13.38 -19.37
CA LYS A 42 -9.75 -13.75 -19.65
C LYS A 42 -9.90 -14.87 -20.67
N LYS A 43 -8.95 -14.98 -21.61
CA LYS A 43 -8.86 -16.07 -22.61
C LYS A 43 -8.24 -17.36 -22.06
N GLY A 44 -7.65 -17.32 -20.87
CA GLY A 44 -6.97 -18.46 -20.25
C GLY A 44 -5.53 -18.67 -20.74
N GLU A 45 -4.94 -17.70 -21.45
CA GLU A 45 -3.53 -17.74 -21.85
C GLU A 45 -2.62 -17.49 -20.64
N ILE A 46 -3.11 -16.68 -19.69
CA ILE A 46 -2.49 -16.46 -18.39
C ILE A 46 -3.33 -17.15 -17.31
N LEU A 47 -2.68 -17.91 -16.43
CA LEU A 47 -3.35 -18.70 -15.39
C LEU A 47 -3.31 -18.06 -14.00
N TYR A 48 -2.46 -17.05 -13.81
CA TYR A 48 -2.33 -16.31 -12.56
C TYR A 48 -2.08 -14.83 -12.85
N ARG A 49 -2.75 -13.97 -12.09
CA ARG A 49 -2.61 -12.51 -12.18
C ARG A 49 -2.80 -11.89 -10.81
N GLU A 50 -1.93 -10.96 -10.48
CA GLU A 50 -2.12 -10.00 -9.39
C GLU A 50 -2.72 -8.70 -9.97
N GLU A 51 -3.74 -8.15 -9.30
CA GLU A 51 -4.42 -6.93 -9.75
C GLU A 51 -3.99 -5.74 -8.91
N PHE A 52 -3.61 -4.66 -9.60
CA PHE A 52 -3.09 -3.43 -8.97
C PHE A 52 -3.99 -2.21 -9.25
N THR A 53 -5.08 -2.40 -9.98
CA THR A 53 -6.00 -1.35 -10.40
C THR A 53 -7.34 -1.54 -9.70
N SER A 54 -7.64 -0.72 -8.70
CA SER A 54 -8.87 -0.80 -7.92
C SER A 54 -10.15 -0.80 -8.77
N ARG A 55 -10.20 0.02 -9.83
CA ARG A 55 -11.30 0.01 -10.79
C ARG A 55 -11.52 -1.37 -11.41
N VAL A 56 -10.45 -1.99 -11.92
CA VAL A 56 -10.53 -3.30 -12.58
C VAL A 56 -10.95 -4.36 -11.57
N TRP A 57 -10.34 -4.34 -10.38
CA TRP A 57 -10.72 -5.22 -9.28
C TRP A 57 -12.22 -5.11 -8.95
N ALA A 58 -12.74 -3.89 -8.84
CA ALA A 58 -14.12 -3.63 -8.45
C ALA A 58 -15.14 -3.97 -9.56
N THR A 59 -14.84 -3.67 -10.83
CA THR A 59 -15.88 -3.66 -11.87
C THR A 59 -15.67 -4.63 -13.02
N ALA A 60 -14.46 -5.16 -13.23
CA ALA A 60 -14.12 -5.85 -14.48
C ALA A 60 -14.15 -7.39 -14.39
N TYR A 61 -14.19 -7.96 -13.19
CA TYR A 61 -14.32 -9.41 -12.97
C TYR A 61 -15.78 -9.86 -13.12
N ALA A 62 -16.29 -9.80 -14.35
CA ALA A 62 -17.67 -10.17 -14.71
C ALA A 62 -17.74 -10.91 -16.07
N PHE A 63 -16.66 -11.59 -16.45
CA PHE A 63 -16.52 -12.29 -17.73
C PHE A 63 -16.87 -13.79 -17.62
N PRO A 64 -17.14 -14.50 -18.74
CA PRO A 64 -17.72 -15.85 -18.73
C PRO A 64 -16.98 -16.88 -17.88
N ALA A 65 -15.64 -16.91 -17.92
CA ALA A 65 -14.86 -17.87 -17.12
C ALA A 65 -14.94 -17.58 -15.61
N PHE A 66 -15.08 -16.31 -15.22
CA PHE A 66 -15.31 -15.92 -13.82
C PHE A 66 -16.72 -16.29 -13.37
N THR A 67 -17.75 -15.96 -14.16
CA THR A 67 -19.15 -16.29 -13.83
C THR A 67 -19.39 -17.80 -13.81
N ALA A 68 -18.63 -18.57 -14.59
CA ALA A 68 -18.66 -20.03 -14.58
C ALA A 68 -17.80 -20.68 -13.48
N GLY A 69 -17.18 -19.89 -12.59
CA GLY A 69 -16.36 -20.39 -11.47
C GLY A 69 -15.00 -20.97 -11.85
N LYS A 70 -14.55 -20.79 -13.11
CA LYS A 70 -13.22 -21.25 -13.57
C LYS A 70 -12.11 -20.30 -13.15
N VAL A 71 -12.44 -19.04 -12.88
CA VAL A 71 -11.53 -18.05 -12.33
C VAL A 71 -12.01 -17.69 -10.93
N ILE A 72 -11.11 -17.75 -9.96
CA ILE A 72 -11.37 -17.36 -8.58
C ILE A 72 -10.65 -16.04 -8.31
N LYS A 73 -11.40 -15.08 -7.77
CA LYS A 73 -10.87 -13.82 -7.28
C LYS A 73 -10.68 -13.96 -5.77
N HIS A 74 -9.45 -13.85 -5.29
CA HIS A 74 -9.10 -14.04 -3.88
C HIS A 74 -8.28 -12.86 -3.36
N GLU A 75 -8.60 -12.40 -2.16
CA GLU A 75 -7.86 -11.35 -1.46
C GLU A 75 -7.06 -12.00 -0.33
N PHE A 76 -5.76 -11.75 -0.32
CA PHE A 76 -4.86 -12.24 0.72
C PHE A 76 -4.64 -11.13 1.75
N PRO A 77 -4.52 -11.46 3.05
CA PRO A 77 -4.08 -10.51 4.04
C PRO A 77 -2.74 -9.89 3.63
N ALA A 78 -2.58 -8.59 3.88
CA ALA A 78 -1.32 -7.92 3.60
C ALA A 78 -0.19 -8.52 4.44
N GLU A 79 0.99 -8.64 3.84
CA GLU A 79 2.21 -8.97 4.57
C GLU A 79 2.54 -7.86 5.59
N THR A 80 3.18 -8.24 6.69
CA THR A 80 3.66 -7.31 7.74
C THR A 80 4.93 -6.57 7.33
N THR A 81 5.05 -6.22 6.05
CA THR A 81 6.18 -5.50 5.49
C THR A 81 5.87 -4.00 5.53
N PRO A 82 6.73 -3.17 6.17
CA PRO A 82 6.57 -1.72 6.19
C PRO A 82 6.39 -1.16 4.77
N SER A 83 5.32 -0.40 4.55
CA SER A 83 5.03 0.18 3.24
C SER A 83 4.43 1.57 3.38
N MET A 84 5.01 2.56 2.70
CA MET A 84 4.49 3.93 2.70
C MET A 84 4.40 4.44 1.26
N GLN A 85 3.25 5.04 0.93
CA GLN A 85 3.09 5.86 -0.26
C GLN A 85 2.59 7.24 0.14
N ALA A 86 3.33 8.27 -0.26
CA ALA A 86 3.01 9.66 0.06
C ALA A 86 3.50 10.60 -1.03
N THR A 87 2.91 11.79 -1.07
CA THR A 87 3.42 12.90 -1.89
C THR A 87 4.55 13.60 -1.13
N ALA A 88 5.76 13.52 -1.65
CA ALA A 88 6.91 14.22 -1.08
C ALA A 88 7.11 15.58 -1.75
N VAL A 89 7.03 16.66 -0.97
CA VAL A 89 7.37 18.01 -1.44
C VAL A 89 8.88 18.23 -1.41
N ASN A 90 9.41 18.93 -2.42
CA ASN A 90 10.85 19.20 -2.50
C ASN A 90 11.26 20.33 -1.54
N GLN A 91 11.68 19.95 -0.33
CA GLN A 91 12.06 20.88 0.74
C GLN A 91 13.30 21.75 0.42
N ARG A 92 14.01 21.48 -0.68
CA ARG A 92 15.11 22.34 -1.15
C ARG A 92 14.61 23.67 -1.74
N ARG A 93 13.34 23.71 -2.15
CA ARG A 93 12.71 24.93 -2.67
C ARG A 93 12.19 25.79 -1.53
N GLU A 94 12.41 27.09 -1.63
CA GLU A 94 12.08 28.07 -0.58
C GLU A 94 10.63 27.96 -0.09
N GLN A 95 9.70 27.76 -1.02
CA GLN A 95 8.26 27.66 -0.73
C GLN A 95 7.89 26.46 0.17
N PHE A 96 8.74 25.44 0.28
CA PHE A 96 8.45 24.21 1.03
C PHE A 96 9.39 23.99 2.23
N LYS A 97 10.25 24.97 2.55
CA LYS A 97 11.18 24.88 3.68
C LYS A 97 10.46 24.89 5.04
N ASP A 98 9.44 25.72 5.18
CA ASP A 98 8.68 25.83 6.42
C ASP A 98 7.81 24.58 6.66
N PRO A 99 7.96 23.86 7.79
CA PRO A 99 7.13 22.69 8.12
C PRO A 99 5.64 23.00 8.17
N ARG A 100 5.24 24.21 8.57
CA ARG A 100 3.83 24.62 8.68
C ARG A 100 3.17 24.68 7.30
N VAL A 101 3.91 25.11 6.28
CA VAL A 101 3.42 25.11 4.88
C VAL A 101 3.18 23.67 4.41
N ARG A 102 4.07 22.74 4.76
CA ARG A 102 3.91 21.32 4.39
C ARG A 102 2.73 20.68 5.10
N GLN A 103 2.52 21.02 6.37
CA GLN A 103 1.35 20.59 7.14
C GLN A 103 0.06 21.15 6.53
N ALA A 104 0.01 22.44 6.20
CA ALA A 104 -1.12 23.06 5.52
C ALA A 104 -1.47 22.37 4.20
N ILE A 105 -0.47 22.04 3.37
CA ILE A 105 -0.67 21.27 2.13
C ILE A 105 -1.26 19.89 2.42
N ALA A 106 -0.78 19.20 3.46
CA ALA A 106 -1.29 17.88 3.84
C ALA A 106 -2.76 17.91 4.27
N LEU A 107 -3.20 18.96 4.97
CA LEU A 107 -4.60 19.16 5.38
C LEU A 107 -5.55 19.38 4.19
N CYS A 108 -5.04 19.81 3.04
CA CYS A 108 -5.85 19.99 1.83
C CYS A 108 -6.17 18.67 1.10
N PHE A 109 -5.63 17.53 1.54
CA PHE A 109 -5.90 16.23 0.91
C PHE A 109 -7.10 15.53 1.55
N ASP A 110 -8.21 15.50 0.82
CA ASP A 110 -9.42 14.75 1.17
C ASP A 110 -9.28 13.28 0.72
N PHE A 111 -8.71 12.46 1.61
CA PHE A 111 -8.51 11.04 1.36
C PHE A 111 -9.83 10.29 1.26
N GLU A 112 -10.81 10.60 2.11
CA GLU A 112 -12.08 9.91 2.21
C GLU A 112 -12.92 10.07 0.93
N TRP A 113 -12.93 11.28 0.36
CA TRP A 113 -13.53 11.55 -0.95
C TRP A 113 -12.77 10.83 -2.05
N THR A 114 -11.43 10.86 -2.03
CA THR A 114 -10.58 10.17 -3.03
C THR A 114 -10.81 8.65 -3.00
N ARG A 115 -10.85 8.07 -1.80
CA ARG A 115 -11.12 6.66 -1.51
C ARG A 115 -12.43 6.22 -2.17
N ARG A 116 -13.47 7.04 -2.02
CA ARG A 116 -14.81 6.76 -2.58
C ARG A 116 -14.86 6.93 -4.10
N ASN A 117 -14.32 8.01 -4.63
CA ASN A 117 -14.55 8.40 -6.03
C ASN A 117 -13.57 7.77 -7.04
N PHE A 118 -12.30 7.56 -6.66
CA PHE A 118 -11.26 7.05 -7.56
C PHE A 118 -10.81 5.64 -7.23
N PHE A 119 -10.89 5.30 -5.95
CA PHE A 119 -10.25 4.14 -5.36
C PHE A 119 -11.24 2.99 -5.09
N TYR A 120 -12.52 3.17 -5.42
CA TYR A 120 -13.57 2.16 -5.29
C TYR A 120 -13.66 1.57 -3.87
N GLY A 121 -13.31 2.38 -2.85
CA GLY A 121 -13.28 1.95 -1.45
C GLY A 121 -12.09 1.07 -1.05
N SER A 122 -11.24 0.65 -2.00
CA SER A 122 -10.26 -0.43 -1.84
C SER A 122 -8.97 -0.07 -1.08
N TYR A 123 -8.81 1.17 -0.62
CA TYR A 123 -7.58 1.63 0.04
C TYR A 123 -7.86 2.17 1.44
N GLU A 124 -6.85 2.05 2.30
CA GLU A 124 -6.78 2.66 3.62
C GLU A 124 -5.71 3.75 3.63
N ARG A 125 -5.89 4.76 4.49
CA ARG A 125 -4.96 5.90 4.56
C ARG A 125 -3.69 5.45 5.28
N SER A 126 -2.53 5.62 4.65
CA SER A 126 -1.24 5.47 5.33
C SER A 126 -1.03 6.61 6.32
N GLN A 127 -0.74 6.25 7.57
CA GLN A 127 -0.53 7.14 8.70
C GLN A 127 0.91 7.10 9.23
N SER A 128 1.75 6.17 8.74
CA SER A 128 3.12 5.95 9.21
C SER A 128 4.08 5.63 8.07
N CYS A 129 5.36 5.97 8.26
CA CYS A 129 6.44 5.48 7.40
C CYS A 129 6.61 3.95 7.51
N PHE A 130 6.12 3.36 8.60
CA PHE A 130 6.14 1.94 8.90
C PHE A 130 4.74 1.31 8.85
N GLU A 131 3.83 1.88 8.06
CA GLU A 131 2.46 1.37 7.92
C GLU A 131 2.45 -0.12 7.56
N LYS A 132 1.43 -0.85 8.05
CA LYS A 132 1.28 -2.31 7.94
C LYS A 132 2.30 -3.18 8.69
N SER A 133 3.15 -2.60 9.51
CA SER A 133 4.14 -3.36 10.30
C SER A 133 4.00 -3.14 11.80
N ASP A 134 4.65 -4.01 12.58
CA ASP A 134 4.75 -3.91 14.04
C ASP A 134 5.52 -2.66 14.51
N PHE A 135 6.21 -1.96 13.60
CA PHE A 135 6.94 -0.72 13.89
C PHE A 135 6.09 0.54 13.73
N ARG A 136 4.79 0.40 13.40
CA ARG A 136 3.87 1.53 13.36
C ARG A 136 3.64 2.07 14.77
N ALA A 137 4.05 3.31 15.01
CA ALA A 137 3.72 4.02 16.24
C ALA A 137 2.20 4.09 16.46
N THR A 138 1.75 3.72 17.66
CA THR A 138 0.34 3.77 18.06
C THR A 138 0.22 4.15 19.53
N GLY A 139 -0.80 4.93 19.88
CA GLY A 139 -1.03 5.32 21.27
C GLY A 139 0.14 6.11 21.86
N MET A 140 0.33 6.01 23.17
CA MET A 140 1.45 6.62 23.89
C MET A 140 2.72 5.75 23.78
N PRO A 141 3.92 6.34 23.78
CA PRO A 141 5.16 5.59 23.87
C PRO A 141 5.18 4.69 25.11
N SER A 142 5.55 3.43 24.91
CA SER A 142 5.79 2.48 25.99
C SER A 142 6.96 2.92 26.89
N PRO A 143 7.08 2.38 28.12
CA PRO A 143 8.22 2.67 28.98
C PRO A 143 9.58 2.38 28.33
N GLN A 144 9.65 1.33 27.49
CA GLN A 144 10.85 0.95 26.76
C GLN A 144 11.19 1.97 25.65
N GLU A 145 10.18 2.44 24.93
CA GLU A 145 10.37 3.51 23.94
C GLU A 145 10.78 4.81 24.62
N LEU A 146 10.13 5.20 25.73
CA LEU A 146 10.51 6.37 26.51
C LEU A 146 11.96 6.30 26.97
N ALA A 147 12.44 5.15 27.45
CA ALA A 147 13.83 4.99 27.85
C ALA A 147 14.83 5.28 26.70
N LEU A 148 14.44 5.07 25.44
CA LEU A 148 15.22 5.42 24.25
C LEU A 148 15.05 6.89 23.83
N LEU A 149 13.85 7.47 24.04
CA LEU A 149 13.51 8.83 23.63
C LEU A 149 14.00 9.90 24.61
N GLU A 150 14.01 9.63 25.92
CA GLU A 150 14.38 10.58 26.98
C GLU A 150 15.77 11.20 26.80
N PRO A 151 16.84 10.43 26.46
CA PRO A 151 18.15 11.02 26.21
C PRO A 151 18.20 11.99 25.02
N LEU A 152 17.18 11.94 24.15
CA LEU A 152 17.05 12.77 22.95
C LEU A 152 15.99 13.86 23.09
N ARG A 153 15.40 14.05 24.29
CA ARG A 153 14.25 14.93 24.50
C ARG A 153 14.44 16.34 23.97
N ASP A 154 15.61 16.93 24.15
CA ASP A 154 15.90 18.29 23.69
C ASP A 154 16.11 18.40 22.17
N GLN A 155 16.26 17.28 21.47
CA GLN A 155 16.46 17.20 20.01
C GLN A 155 15.18 16.76 19.26
N LEU A 156 14.15 16.36 19.99
CA LEU A 156 12.93 15.78 19.44
C LEU A 156 11.74 16.71 19.61
N PRO A 157 10.81 16.77 18.63
CA PRO A 157 9.54 17.44 18.81
C PRO A 157 8.80 16.91 20.05
N PRO A 158 8.20 17.80 20.87
CA PRO A 158 7.52 17.39 22.11
C PRO A 158 6.36 16.41 21.86
N GLU A 159 5.75 16.46 20.66
CA GLU A 159 4.65 15.58 20.24
C GLU A 159 5.05 14.10 20.22
N ILE A 160 6.34 13.78 20.07
CA ILE A 160 6.83 12.39 20.09
C ILE A 160 6.58 11.72 21.45
N PHE A 161 6.46 12.50 22.52
CA PHE A 161 6.18 12.00 23.87
C PHE A 161 4.67 11.91 24.18
N GLY A 162 3.81 12.28 23.24
CA GLY A 162 2.35 12.20 23.34
C GLY A 162 1.78 11.05 22.53
N GLU A 163 0.46 11.10 22.26
CA GLU A 163 -0.17 10.11 21.38
C GLU A 163 0.42 10.16 19.97
N ALA A 164 0.60 8.98 19.37
CA ALA A 164 1.09 8.83 18.01
C ALA A 164 0.33 9.75 17.04
N VAL A 165 1.08 10.62 16.38
CA VAL A 165 0.51 11.61 15.45
C VAL A 165 -0.11 10.89 14.28
N THR A 166 -1.41 11.11 14.07
CA THR A 166 -2.15 10.63 12.90
C THR A 166 -2.78 11.81 12.17
N GLN A 167 -2.90 11.68 10.85
CA GLN A 167 -3.66 12.62 10.06
C GLN A 167 -5.15 12.41 10.33
N PRO A 168 -5.87 13.46 10.74
CA PRO A 168 -7.30 13.36 10.97
C PRO A 168 -8.03 12.96 9.67
N PRO A 169 -9.08 12.12 9.76
CA PRO A 169 -9.93 11.88 8.61
C PRO A 169 -10.57 13.19 8.16
N SER A 170 -10.71 13.37 6.85
CA SER A 170 -11.53 14.45 6.30
C SER A 170 -13.01 14.08 6.29
N ASP A 171 -13.88 15.07 6.10
CA ASP A 171 -15.33 14.85 6.00
C ASP A 171 -15.78 14.14 4.71
N GLY A 172 -14.87 13.90 3.76
CA GLY A 172 -15.16 13.21 2.51
C GLY A 172 -16.05 14.00 1.56
N SER A 173 -16.25 15.30 1.76
CA SER A 173 -17.11 16.14 0.91
C SER A 173 -16.43 16.58 -0.38
N GLY A 174 -15.09 16.49 -0.47
CA GLY A 174 -14.27 17.11 -1.50
C GLY A 174 -14.05 18.60 -1.28
N ARG A 175 -14.60 19.17 -0.19
CA ARG A 175 -14.47 20.58 0.19
C ARG A 175 -14.55 20.74 1.71
N ASP A 176 -13.74 19.97 2.43
CA ASP A 176 -13.67 20.01 3.90
C ASP A 176 -13.24 21.39 4.39
N ARG A 177 -14.22 22.24 4.71
CA ARG A 177 -13.96 23.63 5.11
C ARG A 177 -13.21 23.70 6.43
N LYS A 178 -13.35 22.70 7.31
CA LYS A 178 -12.69 22.68 8.61
C LYS A 178 -11.19 22.48 8.42
N GLN A 179 -10.80 21.48 7.63
CA GLN A 179 -9.38 21.24 7.32
C GLN A 179 -8.78 22.39 6.50
N LEU A 180 -9.50 22.90 5.51
CA LEU A 180 -9.04 24.05 4.72
C LEU A 180 -8.87 25.32 5.56
N SER A 181 -9.73 25.56 6.54
CA SER A 181 -9.58 26.69 7.47
C SER A 181 -8.42 26.48 8.44
N ALA A 182 -8.14 25.24 8.84
CA ALA A 182 -6.97 24.91 9.66
C ALA A 182 -5.65 25.11 8.90
N ALA A 183 -5.64 24.83 7.58
CA ALA A 183 -4.48 25.04 6.72
C ALA A 183 -4.08 26.52 6.55
N LEU A 184 -4.98 27.47 6.85
CA LEU A 184 -4.73 28.91 6.74
C LEU A 184 -4.18 29.54 8.03
N LYS A 185 -4.14 28.80 9.13
CA LYS A 185 -3.65 29.27 10.43
C LYS A 185 -2.18 28.93 10.63
#